data_AF-A0A7U2EVI1-F1
#
_entry.id   AF-A0A7U2EVI1-F1
#
_cell.length_a   1.000
_cell.length_b   1.000
_cell.length_c   1.000
_cell.angle_alpha   90.00
_cell.angle_beta   90.00
_cell.angle_gamma   90.00
#
_symmetry.space_group_name_H-M   'P 1'
#
loop_
_entity.id
_entity.type
_entity.pdbx_description
1 polymer ?
#
loop_
_entity_poly.entity_id
_entity_poly.type
_entity_poly.pdbx_seq_one_letter_code
_entity_poly.pdbx_strand_id
1 'polypeptide(L)'
;MTRLQGEIVAEVSILMNTGSATTAIAMTDVLYQLVKNPKTLEKLIEEIDDALNEEEDQPKDGVIPCDKMKYMPYLRTGLDESLRLFPTTPHGLPREIPPDGIQEAFLLLCLPSSRTGSSQNFPERIRTFRSGGWEKRANRSNLSS
;
A
#
# COMPACT_ATOMS: atom_id res chain seq x y z
N MET A 1 -12.44 1.53 -37.75
CA MET A 1 -12.36 2.58 -36.71
C MET A 1 -13.18 2.27 -35.45
N THR A 2 -14.25 1.46 -35.50
CA THR A 2 -15.09 1.13 -34.31
C THR A 2 -14.47 0.13 -33.33
N ARG A 3 -13.60 -0.78 -33.78
CA ARG A 3 -12.96 -1.80 -32.91
C ARG A 3 -12.01 -1.19 -31.87
N LEU A 4 -11.17 -0.24 -32.29
CA LEU A 4 -10.25 0.49 -31.41
C LEU A 4 -10.99 1.33 -30.37
N GLN A 5 -12.14 1.92 -30.74
CA GLN A 5 -12.97 2.67 -29.79
C GLN A 5 -13.51 1.78 -28.67
N GLY A 6 -13.93 0.55 -29.00
CA GLY A 6 -14.41 -0.43 -28.02
C GLY A 6 -13.30 -0.95 -27.11
N GLU A 7 -12.10 -1.17 -27.65
CA GLU A 7 -10.92 -1.60 -26.87
C GLU A 7 -10.49 -0.51 -25.86
N ILE A 8 -10.40 0.75 -26.28
CA ILE A 8 -10.04 1.88 -25.39
C ILE A 8 -11.08 2.05 -24.27
N VAL A 9 -12.37 1.97 -24.59
CA VAL A 9 -13.43 2.10 -23.57
C VAL A 9 -13.38 0.96 -22.56
N ALA A 10 -13.10 -0.26 -23.00
CA ALA A 10 -12.93 -1.41 -22.10
C ALA A 10 -11.71 -1.23 -21.19
N GLU A 11 -10.57 -0.82 -21.73
CA GLU A 11 -9.35 -0.57 -20.94
C GLU A 11 -9.54 0.53 -19.90
N VAL A 12 -10.14 1.67 -20.30
CA VAL A 12 -10.42 2.78 -19.38
C VAL A 12 -11.40 2.36 -18.28
N SER A 13 -12.42 1.57 -18.62
CA SER A 13 -13.38 1.06 -17.62
C SER A 13 -12.71 0.17 -16.58
N ILE A 14 -11.79 -0.70 -17.01
CA ILE A 14 -10.99 -1.54 -16.10
C ILE A 14 -10.12 -0.67 -15.20
N LEU A 15 -9.35 0.27 -15.77
CA LEU A 15 -8.47 1.15 -15.01
C LEU A 15 -9.23 1.97 -13.95
N MET A 16 -10.39 2.52 -14.34
CA MET A 16 -11.22 3.34 -13.45
C MET A 16 -11.78 2.51 -12.28
N ASN A 17 -12.33 1.32 -12.58
CA ASN A 17 -12.94 0.48 -11.56
C ASN A 17 -11.89 -0.14 -10.62
N THR A 18 -10.78 -0.62 -11.17
CA THR A 18 -9.67 -1.17 -10.39
C THR A 18 -9.02 -0.09 -9.54
N GLY A 19 -8.68 1.07 -10.11
CA GLY A 19 -7.97 2.13 -9.39
C GLY A 19 -8.79 2.77 -8.26
N SER A 20 -10.10 2.97 -8.48
CA SER A 20 -10.95 3.62 -7.48
C SER A 20 -11.17 2.74 -6.24
N ALA A 21 -11.56 1.48 -6.44
CA ALA A 21 -11.86 0.59 -5.34
C ALA A 21 -10.62 0.26 -4.50
N THR A 22 -9.48 -0.01 -5.15
CA THR A 22 -8.24 -0.34 -4.42
C THR A 22 -7.71 0.85 -3.64
N THR A 23 -7.78 2.07 -4.20
CA THR A 23 -7.29 3.26 -3.51
C THR A 23 -8.15 3.61 -2.31
N ALA A 24 -9.48 3.54 -2.45
CA ALA A 24 -10.41 3.81 -1.34
C ALA A 24 -10.20 2.84 -0.17
N ILE A 25 -10.01 1.55 -0.46
CA ILE A 25 -9.72 0.52 0.56
C ILE A 25 -8.40 0.82 1.25
N ALA A 26 -7.32 1.06 0.49
CA ALA A 26 -6.00 1.38 1.05
C ALA A 26 -6.04 2.59 1.98
N MET A 27 -6.70 3.68 1.57
CA MET A 27 -6.85 4.88 2.41
C MET A 27 -7.64 4.59 3.69
N THR A 28 -8.73 3.82 3.58
CA THR A 28 -9.55 3.45 4.73
C THR A 28 -8.76 2.62 5.74
N ASP A 29 -7.96 1.65 5.26
CA ASP A 29 -7.16 0.78 6.12
C ASP A 29 -6.06 1.56 6.86
N VAL A 30 -5.41 2.50 6.18
CA VAL A 30 -4.40 3.38 6.79
C VAL A 30 -5.04 4.22 7.90
N LEU A 31 -6.15 4.89 7.60
CA LEU A 31 -6.86 5.70 8.59
C LEU A 31 -7.34 4.86 9.79
N TYR A 32 -7.86 3.67 9.52
CA TYR A 32 -8.28 2.73 10.57
C TYR A 32 -7.12 2.37 11.50
N GLN A 33 -5.94 2.07 10.96
CA GLN A 33 -4.76 1.73 11.77
C GLN A 33 -4.24 2.93 12.57
N LEU A 34 -4.28 4.13 12.00
CA LEU A 34 -3.87 5.36 12.71
C LEU A 34 -4.79 5.65 13.89
N VAL A 35 -6.12 5.58 13.69
CA VAL A 35 -7.09 5.81 14.77
C VAL A 35 -6.99 4.75 15.87
N LYS A 36 -6.71 3.49 15.50
CA LYS A 36 -6.53 2.40 16.47
C LYS A 36 -5.25 2.53 17.31
N ASN A 37 -4.26 3.27 16.82
CA ASN A 37 -2.96 3.44 17.46
C ASN A 37 -2.65 4.94 17.65
N PRO A 38 -3.17 5.58 18.71
CA PRO A 38 -3.04 7.03 18.90
C PRO A 38 -1.58 7.51 18.95
N LYS A 39 -0.69 6.71 19.56
CA LYS A 39 0.76 7.01 19.59
C LYS A 39 1.39 7.12 18.20
N THR A 40 0.92 6.33 17.23
CA THR A 40 1.44 6.43 15.86
C THR A 40 0.85 7.60 15.11
N LEU A 41 -0.39 7.97 15.42
CA LEU A 41 -1.04 9.14 14.85
C LEU A 41 -0.36 10.43 15.34
N GLU A 42 -0.09 10.56 16.64
CA GLU A 42 0.64 11.70 17.21
C GLU A 42 1.99 11.92 16.52
N LYS A 43 2.80 10.86 16.38
CA LYS A 43 4.09 10.95 15.66
C LYS A 43 3.96 11.32 14.18
N LEU A 44 2.89 10.87 13.51
CA LEU A 44 2.65 11.24 12.11
C LEU A 44 2.28 12.72 11.99
N ILE A 45 1.50 13.23 12.94
CA ILE A 45 1.15 14.65 13.01
C ILE A 45 2.41 15.48 13.27
N GLU A 46 3.28 15.06 14.19
CA GLU A 46 4.59 15.71 14.43
C GLU A 46 5.42 15.78 13.14
N GLU A 47 5.56 14.67 12.40
CA GLU A 47 6.30 14.66 11.11
C GLU A 47 5.68 15.61 10.06
N ILE A 48 4.35 15.71 10.03
CA ILE A 48 3.62 16.61 9.12
C ILE A 48 3.82 18.07 9.52
N ASP A 49 3.70 18.38 10.80
CA ASP A 49 3.88 19.72 11.34
C ASP A 49 5.32 20.20 11.14
N ASP A 50 6.31 19.33 11.36
CA ASP A 50 7.72 19.63 11.11
C ASP A 50 7.94 19.96 9.62
N ALA A 51 7.41 19.15 8.71
CA ALA A 51 7.58 19.36 7.27
C ALA A 51 6.88 20.64 6.74
N LEU A 52 5.81 21.08 7.42
CA LEU A 52 5.12 22.35 7.13
C LEU A 52 5.90 23.57 7.65
N ASN A 53 6.61 23.43 8.77
CA ASN A 53 7.36 24.52 9.41
C ASN A 53 8.79 24.69 8.86
N GLU A 54 9.36 23.66 8.23
CA GLU A 54 10.74 23.67 7.72
C GLU A 54 11.00 24.62 6.53
N GLU A 55 9.97 25.10 5.83
CA GLU A 55 10.16 25.94 4.64
C GLU A 55 9.45 27.28 4.73
N GLU A 56 10.25 28.35 4.71
CA GLU A 56 9.83 29.76 4.61
C GLU A 56 9.08 30.05 3.28
N ASP A 57 9.14 29.13 2.31
CA ASP A 57 8.63 29.25 0.93
C ASP A 57 7.41 28.35 0.63
N GLN A 58 6.78 27.75 1.65
CA GLN A 58 5.56 26.96 1.45
C GLN A 58 4.35 27.85 1.06
N PRO A 59 3.45 27.37 0.19
CA PRO A 59 2.18 28.04 -0.05
C PRO A 59 1.42 28.15 1.27
N LYS A 60 0.92 29.35 1.59
CA LYS A 60 0.18 29.70 2.83
C LYS A 60 -1.12 28.91 3.03
N ASP A 61 -1.43 27.99 2.13
CA ASP A 61 -2.65 27.20 2.08
C ASP A 61 -2.57 25.95 2.97
N GLY A 62 -1.42 25.68 3.60
CA GLY A 62 -1.24 24.59 4.59
C GLY A 62 -1.21 23.19 3.97
N VAL A 63 -0.83 23.09 2.69
CA VAL A 63 -0.79 21.82 1.95
C VAL A 63 0.64 21.46 1.57
N ILE A 64 1.08 20.27 1.98
CA ILE A 64 2.40 19.74 1.64
C ILE A 64 2.41 19.33 0.15
N PRO A 65 3.38 19.80 -0.67
CA PRO A 65 3.53 19.36 -2.04
C PRO A 65 3.73 17.85 -2.17
N CYS A 66 3.15 17.23 -3.20
CA CYS A 66 3.26 15.78 -3.45
C CYS A 66 4.71 15.28 -3.55
N ASP A 67 5.64 16.11 -4.03
CA ASP A 67 7.04 15.73 -4.12
C ASP A 67 7.72 15.63 -2.75
N LYS A 68 7.32 16.47 -1.78
CA LYS A 68 7.79 16.38 -0.39
C LYS A 68 7.21 15.17 0.32
N MET A 69 5.93 14.86 0.10
CA MET A 69 5.25 13.73 0.74
C MET A 69 5.97 12.39 0.51
N LYS A 70 6.68 12.24 -0.62
CA LYS A 70 7.49 11.04 -0.96
C LYS A 70 8.70 10.84 -0.04
N TYR A 71 9.20 11.92 0.56
CA TYR A 71 10.39 11.92 1.41
C TYR A 71 10.06 11.83 2.89
N MET A 72 8.79 11.75 3.28
CA MET A 72 8.36 11.55 4.67
C MET A 72 8.51 10.08 5.07
N PRO A 73 9.56 9.72 5.82
CA PRO A 73 9.89 8.32 6.06
C PRO A 73 8.88 7.61 6.96
N TYR A 74 8.23 8.32 7.89
CA TYR A 74 7.27 7.71 8.80
C TYR A 74 5.90 7.52 8.14
N LEU A 75 5.39 8.51 7.41
CA LEU A 75 4.21 8.37 6.54
C LEU A 75 4.35 7.19 5.58
N ARG A 76 5.48 7.11 4.87
CA ARG A 76 5.73 6.02 3.90
C ARG A 76 5.77 4.66 4.55
N THR A 77 6.48 4.54 5.67
CA THR A 77 6.54 3.28 6.42
C THR A 77 5.15 2.84 6.89
N GLY A 78 4.28 3.80 7.20
CA GLY A 78 2.91 3.52 7.63
C GLY A 78 1.98 3.07 6.53
N LEU A 79 2.10 3.66 5.34
CA LEU A 79 1.41 3.19 4.15
C LEU A 79 1.84 1.75 3.81
N ASP A 80 3.15 1.51 3.78
CA ASP A 80 3.71 0.19 3.47
C ASP A 80 3.25 -0.88 4.47
N GLU A 81 3.24 -0.57 5.77
CA GLU A 81 2.79 -1.53 6.78
C GLU A 81 1.27 -1.77 6.73
N SER A 82 0.48 -0.75 6.36
CA SER A 82 -0.97 -0.89 6.19
C SER A 82 -1.28 -1.80 5.00
N LEU A 83 -0.63 -1.58 3.84
CA LEU A 83 -0.76 -2.43 2.66
C LEU A 83 -0.23 -3.85 2.88
N ARG A 84 0.76 -4.03 3.77
CA ARG A 84 1.26 -5.35 4.18
C ARG A 84 0.21 -6.16 4.94
N LEU A 85 -0.63 -5.52 5.74
CA LEU A 85 -1.67 -6.17 6.53
C LEU A 85 -2.97 -6.35 5.74
N PHE A 86 -3.33 -5.34 4.96
CA PHE A 86 -4.53 -5.30 4.15
C PHE A 86 -4.14 -5.09 2.69
N PRO A 87 -3.75 -6.15 1.98
CA PRO A 87 -3.53 -6.06 0.54
C PRO A 87 -4.89 -5.81 -0.14
N THR A 88 -4.97 -4.75 -0.94
CA THR A 88 -6.20 -4.36 -1.67
C THR A 88 -6.65 -5.39 -2.70
N THR A 89 -5.79 -6.35 -3.04
CA THR A 89 -6.08 -7.49 -3.91
C THR A 89 -5.70 -8.79 -3.22
N PRO A 90 -6.63 -9.49 -2.55
CA PRO A 90 -6.34 -10.72 -1.82
C PRO A 90 -6.10 -11.94 -2.72
N HIS A 91 -6.48 -11.86 -4.00
CA HIS A 91 -6.33 -12.93 -4.98
C HIS A 91 -5.53 -12.41 -6.18
N GLY A 92 -4.35 -12.99 -6.45
CA GLY A 92 -3.64 -12.73 -7.69
C GLY A 92 -4.52 -13.06 -8.90
N LEU A 93 -4.39 -12.29 -9.99
CA LEU A 93 -5.13 -12.57 -11.20
C LEU A 93 -4.85 -14.03 -11.64
N PRO A 94 -5.88 -14.82 -11.99
CA PRO A 94 -5.67 -16.19 -12.43
C PRO A 94 -4.79 -16.17 -13.68
N ARG A 95 -3.60 -16.74 -13.57
CA ARG A 95 -2.67 -16.87 -14.69
C ARG A 95 -3.08 -18.10 -15.49
N GLU A 96 -3.52 -17.90 -16.73
CA GLU A 96 -3.61 -19.02 -17.67
C GLU A 96 -2.20 -19.41 -18.13
N ILE A 97 -1.87 -20.69 -17.98
CA ILE A 97 -0.61 -21.27 -18.42
C ILE A 97 -0.90 -22.06 -19.70
N PRO A 98 -0.17 -21.83 -20.80
CA PRO A 98 -0.32 -22.65 -22.00
C PRO A 98 -0.04 -24.12 -21.71
N PRO A 99 -0.67 -25.07 -22.44
CA PRO A 99 -0.66 -26.50 -22.11
C PRO A 99 0.73 -27.15 -22.02
N ASP A 100 1.76 -26.56 -22.64
CA ASP A 100 3.15 -27.05 -22.63
C ASP A 100 4.01 -26.48 -21.47
N GLY A 101 3.47 -25.59 -20.64
CA GLY A 101 4.16 -25.00 -19.51
C GLY A 101 3.96 -25.80 -18.22
N ILE A 102 4.89 -26.72 -17.93
CA ILE A 102 5.19 -27.34 -16.61
C ILE A 102 4.12 -27.11 -15.51
N GLN A 103 3.29 -28.13 -15.27
CA GLN A 103 2.31 -28.17 -14.16
C GLN A 103 2.93 -27.95 -12.76
N GLU A 104 4.24 -28.11 -12.60
CA GLU A 104 4.94 -27.80 -11.34
C GLU A 104 4.94 -26.29 -11.02
N ALA A 105 4.83 -25.42 -12.03
CA ALA A 105 4.65 -23.98 -11.82
C ALA A 105 3.20 -23.62 -11.46
N PHE A 106 2.22 -24.45 -11.88
CA PHE A 106 0.82 -24.28 -11.48
C PHE A 106 0.64 -24.47 -9.97
N LEU A 107 1.39 -25.41 -9.37
CA LEU A 107 1.32 -25.61 -7.92
C LEU A 107 2.06 -24.54 -7.10
N LEU A 108 2.94 -23.73 -7.70
CA LEU A 108 3.62 -22.63 -6.99
C LEU A 108 2.92 -21.28 -7.20
N LEU A 109 2.27 -21.11 -8.36
CA LEU A 109 1.67 -19.84 -8.79
C LEU A 109 0.15 -19.82 -8.63
N CYS A 110 -0.46 -21.00 -8.52
CA CYS A 110 -1.89 -21.22 -8.27
C CYS A 110 -2.11 -22.01 -6.97
N LEU A 111 -1.24 -21.87 -5.95
CA LEU A 111 -1.67 -22.22 -4.60
C LEU A 111 -2.84 -21.29 -4.28
N PRO A 112 -4.08 -21.81 -4.10
CA PRO A 112 -5.00 -21.09 -3.26
C PRO A 112 -4.27 -20.85 -1.94
N SER A 113 -4.50 -19.68 -1.34
CA SER A 113 -4.02 -19.32 0.00
C SER A 113 -4.65 -20.21 1.09
N SER A 114 -4.85 -21.50 0.81
CA SER A 114 -5.36 -22.56 1.67
C SER A 114 -4.34 -23.69 1.91
N ARG A 115 -3.15 -23.67 1.28
CA ARG A 115 -1.97 -24.43 1.76
C ARG A 115 -0.91 -23.57 2.46
N THR A 116 -0.78 -22.29 2.09
CA THR A 116 -0.46 -21.29 3.10
C THR A 116 -1.72 -21.22 3.91
N GLY A 117 -1.69 -21.63 5.18
CA GLY A 117 -2.93 -21.64 5.93
C GLY A 117 -3.64 -20.30 5.86
N SER A 118 -4.95 -20.33 6.11
CA SER A 118 -5.76 -19.13 6.39
C SER A 118 -4.91 -18.09 7.11
N SER A 119 -5.15 -16.79 6.94
CA SER A 119 -4.41 -15.73 7.66
C SER A 119 -4.09 -16.14 9.11
N GLN A 120 -5.02 -16.87 9.74
CA GLN A 120 -4.91 -17.72 10.94
C GLN A 120 -3.74 -18.71 11.14
N ASN A 121 -2.82 -18.93 10.19
CA ASN A 121 -1.64 -19.79 10.31
C ASN A 121 -0.31 -19.03 10.14
N PHE A 122 -0.33 -17.74 9.78
CA PHE A 122 0.89 -16.92 9.83
C PHE A 122 1.27 -16.58 11.28
N PRO A 123 2.55 -16.57 11.69
CA PRO A 123 2.91 -16.14 13.04
C PRO A 123 2.32 -14.75 13.36
N GLU A 124 1.87 -14.51 14.61
CA GLU A 124 1.18 -13.27 15.01
C GLU A 124 1.92 -11.99 14.59
N ARG A 125 3.25 -12.03 14.57
CA ARG A 125 4.12 -10.95 14.10
C ARG A 125 3.83 -10.49 12.67
N ILE A 126 3.26 -11.36 11.83
CA ILE A 126 2.89 -11.07 10.44
C ILE A 126 1.46 -10.53 10.37
N ARG A 127 0.59 -10.85 11.32
CA ARG A 127 -0.82 -10.41 11.30
C ARG A 127 -1.09 -9.12 12.07
N THR A 128 -0.17 -8.74 12.93
CA THR A 128 -0.34 -7.57 13.80
C THR A 128 0.30 -6.34 13.20
N PHE A 129 -0.33 -5.20 13.44
CA PHE A 129 0.21 -3.89 13.12
C PHE A 129 1.40 -3.57 14.02
N ARG A 130 2.54 -3.20 13.42
CA ARG A 130 3.80 -3.03 14.13
C ARG A 130 4.23 -1.58 14.17
N SER A 131 3.59 -0.78 15.02
CA SER A 131 3.95 0.61 15.28
C SER A 131 5.41 0.80 15.74
N GLY A 132 5.89 -0.06 16.65
CA GLY A 132 7.23 0.08 17.25
C GLY A 132 8.42 -0.21 16.33
N GLY A 133 8.18 -0.67 15.10
CA GLY A 133 9.24 -0.93 14.11
C GLY A 133 9.48 0.20 13.12
N TRP A 134 8.62 1.21 13.12
CA TRP A 134 8.60 2.24 12.08
C TRP A 134 9.76 3.20 12.20
N GLU A 135 10.04 3.64 13.42
CA GLU A 135 11.13 4.57 13.75
C GLU A 135 12.50 4.02 13.32
N LYS A 136 12.75 2.71 13.52
CA LYS A 136 13.98 2.05 13.05
C LYS A 136 14.05 1.90 11.53
N ARG A 137 12.92 1.90 10.83
CA ARG A 137 12.83 1.76 9.37
C ARG A 137 12.94 3.13 8.70
N ALA A 138 12.25 4.13 9.24
CA ALA A 138 12.32 5.53 8.88
C ALA A 138 13.74 6.10 9.05
N ASN A 139 14.40 5.79 10.16
CA ASN A 139 15.77 6.26 10.39
C ASN A 139 16.80 5.58 9.47
N ARG A 140 16.48 4.40 8.90
CA ARG A 140 17.33 3.73 7.90
C ARG A 140 17.20 4.31 6.51
N SER A 141 16.02 4.80 6.11
CA SER A 141 15.85 5.48 4.83
C SER A 141 16.54 6.85 4.79
N ASN A 142 16.72 7.51 5.95
CA ASN A 142 17.45 8.77 6.05
C ASN A 142 18.99 8.59 5.97
N LEU A 143 19.49 7.37 6.14
CA LEU A 143 20.93 7.03 6.07
C LEU A 143 21.40 6.63 4.66
N SER A 144 20.49 6.49 3.69
CA SER A 144 20.79 6.05 2.32
C SER A 144 20.74 7.16 1.27
N SER A 145 20.66 8.42 1.69
CA SER A 145 20.60 9.61 0.83
C SER A 145 21.81 10.51 1.05
#